data_AF-A0A7Y5DQR4-F1
#
_entry.id   AF-A0A7Y5DQR4-F1
#
_cell.length_a   1.000
_cell.length_b   1.000
_cell.length_c   1.000
_cell.angle_alpha   90.00
_cell.angle_beta   90.00
_cell.angle_gamma   90.00
#
_symmetry.space_group_name_H-M   'P 1'
#
loop_
_entity.id
_entity.type
_entity.pdbx_description
1 polymer ?
#
loop_
_entity_poly.entity_id
_entity_poly.type
_entity_poly.pdbx_seq_one_letter_code
_entity_poly.pdbx_strand_id
1 'polypeptide(L)'
;MKTKNLLSLLAIAGLMIFASCKKDDPSPLTKEEAQTAITTVDGSYNTIKAEYDATTGVLVQETIYNLTLPFDAPKKAPARLESIQKDLTRTIKPAFAKGGSDEFIYFNFPQWVGTWAYNTSTLEWEKISPTPTDQVVIKFSYNGGTNNGTLTYYDYQTKTANGQAYISQLKAKVDIDGQASNPVMSWVYTASKGLTNGSVTFVYNIGAFTQTESYSADIAISNTTSKMNYSLSFEVKKNGAVIYSTSANISMSGTQSTYTATINAQLRVLDIIIKWDIDVDNTTNTENPNNFMKISVWKTNGAKVADVVLVYNAELQDYEPYFKFLDGTTVKASEYLHDLLYEIEDFMGSIMGFVQA
;
A
#
# COMPACT_ATOMS: atom_id res chain seq x y z
N MET A 1 -12.40 8.29 -26.70
CA MET A 1 -12.36 6.82 -26.88
C MET A 1 -11.74 6.20 -25.63
N LYS A 2 -12.28 5.05 -25.18
CA LYS A 2 -11.92 4.17 -24.04
C LYS A 2 -12.92 4.24 -22.86
N THR A 3 -14.12 3.65 -23.01
CA THR A 3 -14.52 2.28 -22.55
C THR A 3 -14.64 2.21 -21.02
N LYS A 4 -15.78 1.90 -20.40
CA LYS A 4 -16.89 1.04 -20.84
C LYS A 4 -18.15 1.29 -19.98
N ASN A 5 -19.28 1.32 -20.68
CA ASN A 5 -20.64 1.16 -20.17
C ASN A 5 -20.76 -0.03 -19.20
N LEU A 6 -21.53 0.15 -18.12
CA LEU A 6 -22.50 -0.86 -17.70
C LEU A 6 -23.73 -0.18 -17.06
N LEU A 7 -24.37 0.66 -17.87
CA LEU A 7 -25.79 1.00 -17.73
C LEU A 7 -26.65 -0.25 -17.93
N SER A 8 -27.79 -0.27 -17.23
CA SER A 8 -28.99 -1.13 -17.34
C SER A 8 -29.09 -2.28 -16.32
N LEU A 9 -30.17 -2.48 -15.56
CA LEU A 9 -31.43 -1.76 -15.35
C LEU A 9 -32.21 -2.52 -14.24
N LEU A 10 -32.87 -1.77 -13.34
CA LEU A 10 -34.13 -2.09 -12.62
C LEU A 10 -34.13 -2.63 -11.17
N ALA A 11 -34.73 -1.77 -10.34
CA ALA A 11 -35.87 -2.01 -9.45
C ALA A 11 -35.67 -2.58 -8.01
N ILE A 12 -35.82 -1.63 -7.07
CA ILE A 12 -36.65 -1.67 -5.84
C ILE A 12 -36.05 -2.29 -4.57
N ALA A 13 -35.67 -1.37 -3.68
CA ALA A 13 -35.97 -1.22 -2.24
C ALA A 13 -35.68 -2.33 -1.21
N GLY A 14 -35.14 -1.88 -0.07
CA GLY A 14 -35.39 -2.52 1.22
C GLY A 14 -34.33 -2.29 2.30
N LEU A 15 -34.42 -1.17 3.02
CA LEU A 15 -33.75 -0.94 4.31
C LEU A 15 -34.06 -2.07 5.31
N MET A 16 -33.08 -2.46 6.14
CA MET A 16 -33.28 -2.53 7.59
C MET A 16 -31.97 -2.67 8.39
N ILE A 17 -31.98 -1.99 9.54
CA ILE A 17 -30.90 -1.80 10.51
C ILE A 17 -31.00 -2.90 11.57
N PHE A 18 -29.88 -3.51 11.97
CA PHE A 18 -29.80 -4.28 13.21
C PHE A 18 -28.84 -3.60 14.19
N ALA A 19 -29.40 -3.11 15.29
CA ALA A 19 -28.68 -2.78 16.50
C ALA A 19 -28.42 -4.07 17.29
N SER A 20 -27.17 -4.29 17.70
CA SER A 20 -26.78 -5.35 18.65
C SER A 20 -25.74 -4.79 19.61
N CYS A 21 -26.13 -4.56 20.86
CA CYS A 21 -25.23 -4.27 21.97
C CYS A 21 -24.81 -5.56 22.68
N LYS A 22 -23.49 -5.79 22.84
CA LYS A 22 -22.77 -5.83 24.14
C LYS A 22 -21.40 -6.52 24.01
N LYS A 23 -20.36 -5.70 23.89
CA LYS A 23 -19.20 -5.62 24.81
C LYS A 23 -19.02 -4.12 25.13
N ASP A 24 -18.19 -3.75 26.10
CA ASP A 24 -17.90 -2.35 26.49
C ASP A 24 -17.17 -1.59 25.36
N ASP A 25 -17.76 -1.58 24.19
CA ASP A 25 -17.33 -0.80 23.05
C ASP A 25 -17.79 0.64 23.34
N PRO A 26 -16.91 1.64 23.14
CA PRO A 26 -17.29 3.02 23.38
C PRO A 26 -18.51 3.38 22.54
N SER A 27 -19.40 4.17 23.14
CA SER A 27 -20.60 4.65 22.47
C SER A 27 -20.22 5.26 21.12
N PRO A 28 -20.97 4.93 20.06
CA PRO A 28 -20.83 5.63 18.79
C PRO A 28 -20.98 7.16 18.95
N LEU A 29 -20.34 7.91 18.05
CA LEU A 29 -20.32 9.38 18.08
C LEU A 29 -21.68 9.96 17.64
N THR A 30 -22.01 11.15 18.14
CA THR A 30 -23.06 11.98 17.52
C THR A 30 -22.61 12.49 16.15
N LYS A 31 -23.54 13.03 15.36
CA LYS A 31 -23.22 13.65 14.06
C LYS A 31 -22.18 14.76 14.20
N GLU A 32 -22.35 15.67 15.16
CA GLU A 32 -21.47 16.81 15.37
C GLU A 32 -20.07 16.36 15.82
N GLU A 33 -19.99 15.36 16.71
CA GLU A 33 -18.74 14.76 17.14
C GLU A 33 -18.03 14.06 15.98
N ALA A 34 -18.77 13.32 15.16
CA ALA A 34 -18.27 12.62 13.98
C ALA A 34 -17.70 13.59 12.94
N GLN A 35 -18.44 14.65 12.62
CA GLN A 35 -18.00 15.70 11.69
C GLN A 35 -16.72 16.38 12.19
N THR A 36 -16.69 16.78 13.46
CA THR A 36 -15.52 17.41 14.07
C THR A 36 -14.29 16.49 14.03
N ALA A 37 -14.48 15.20 14.33
CA ALA A 37 -13.41 14.22 14.27
C ALA A 37 -12.84 14.07 12.85
N ILE A 38 -13.70 13.99 11.83
CA ILE A 38 -13.28 13.84 10.42
C ILE A 38 -12.48 15.06 9.96
N THR A 39 -13.01 16.28 10.15
CA THR A 39 -12.35 17.51 9.70
C THR A 39 -11.02 17.75 10.43
N THR A 40 -10.93 17.40 11.71
CA THR A 40 -9.67 17.53 12.48
C THR A 40 -8.59 16.60 11.96
N VAL A 41 -8.96 15.39 11.56
CA VAL A 41 -8.03 14.41 10.98
C VAL A 41 -7.50 14.88 9.63
N ASP A 42 -8.36 15.40 8.76
CA ASP A 42 -7.97 15.88 7.42
C ASP A 42 -6.88 16.97 7.51
N GLY A 43 -7.10 18.02 8.33
CA GLY A 43 -6.11 19.09 8.52
C GLY A 43 -4.80 18.62 9.17
N SER A 44 -4.89 17.71 10.14
CA SER A 44 -3.71 17.16 10.82
C SER A 44 -2.89 16.26 9.87
N TYR A 45 -3.56 15.47 9.05
CA TYR A 45 -2.93 14.61 8.05
C TYR A 45 -2.15 15.44 7.02
N ASN A 46 -2.77 16.51 6.49
CA ASN A 46 -2.12 17.40 5.52
C ASN A 46 -0.84 18.06 6.07
N THR A 47 -0.88 18.48 7.34
CA THR A 47 0.31 19.01 8.01
C THR A 47 1.42 17.97 8.10
N ILE A 48 1.09 16.75 8.54
CA ILE A 48 2.06 15.67 8.70
C ILE A 48 2.62 15.21 7.34
N LYS A 49 1.78 15.18 6.29
CA LYS A 49 2.19 14.86 4.93
C LYS A 49 3.21 15.88 4.42
N ALA A 50 2.97 17.18 4.61
CA ALA A 50 3.92 18.22 4.24
C ALA A 50 5.26 18.06 4.98
N GLU A 51 5.23 17.70 6.27
CA GLU A 51 6.45 17.40 7.03
C GLU A 51 7.20 16.18 6.48
N TYR A 52 6.49 15.11 6.09
CA TYR A 52 7.08 13.93 5.48
C TYR A 52 7.76 14.28 4.15
N ASP A 53 7.05 14.98 3.27
CA ASP A 53 7.53 15.36 1.94
C ASP A 53 8.75 16.31 2.01
N ALA A 54 8.86 17.10 3.08
CA ALA A 54 10.00 17.98 3.33
C ALA A 54 11.24 17.27 3.92
N THR A 55 11.17 15.99 4.28
CA THR A 55 12.32 15.28 4.84
C THR A 55 13.45 15.12 3.80
N THR A 56 14.70 15.27 4.24
CA THR A 56 15.86 15.06 3.35
C THR A 56 15.86 13.68 2.70
N GLY A 57 15.38 12.65 3.41
CA GLY A 57 15.27 11.29 2.86
C GLY A 57 14.26 11.16 1.72
N VAL A 58 13.13 11.88 1.75
CA VAL A 58 12.19 11.94 0.61
C VAL A 58 12.80 12.75 -0.55
N LEU A 59 13.41 13.89 -0.26
CA LEU A 59 13.99 14.76 -1.29
C LEU A 59 15.17 14.09 -2.02
N VAL A 60 16.02 13.34 -1.32
CA VAL A 60 17.12 12.59 -1.95
C VAL A 60 16.60 11.40 -2.76
N GLN A 61 15.45 10.83 -2.39
CA GLN A 61 14.87 9.70 -3.11
C GLN A 61 14.57 10.04 -4.58
N GLU A 62 14.09 11.25 -4.88
CA GLU A 62 13.86 11.66 -6.27
C GLU A 62 15.16 11.66 -7.08
N THR A 63 16.25 12.14 -6.46
CA THR A 63 17.58 12.12 -7.08
C THR A 63 18.01 10.69 -7.35
N ILE A 64 17.88 9.81 -6.36
CA ILE A 64 18.27 8.39 -6.47
C ILE A 64 17.44 7.65 -7.52
N TYR A 65 16.13 7.87 -7.56
CA TYR A 65 15.24 7.24 -8.53
C TYR A 65 15.67 7.53 -9.97
N ASN A 66 16.09 8.79 -10.22
CA ASN A 66 16.53 9.28 -11.52
C ASN A 66 17.98 8.93 -11.86
N LEU A 67 18.75 8.31 -10.97
CA LEU A 67 20.10 7.84 -11.31
C LEU A 67 20.02 6.73 -12.36
N THR A 68 20.66 6.92 -13.50
CA THR A 68 20.88 5.90 -14.54
C THR A 68 22.01 4.95 -14.13
N LEU A 69 21.76 4.13 -13.10
CA LEU A 69 22.75 3.18 -12.56
C LEU A 69 23.19 2.15 -13.62
N PRO A 70 24.41 1.59 -13.51
CA PRO A 70 24.92 0.60 -14.47
C PRO A 70 24.25 -0.77 -14.34
N PHE A 71 23.21 -0.89 -13.50
CA PHE A 71 22.47 -2.10 -13.23
C PHE A 71 21.02 -1.77 -12.86
N ASP A 72 20.16 -2.77 -13.05
CA ASP A 72 18.78 -2.73 -12.56
C ASP A 72 18.81 -2.82 -11.03
N ALA A 73 18.63 -1.68 -10.40
CA ALA A 73 18.65 -1.60 -8.96
C ALA A 73 17.39 -2.25 -8.36
N PRO A 74 17.55 -3.06 -7.30
CA PRO A 74 16.52 -3.93 -6.75
C PRO A 74 15.23 -3.21 -6.31
N LYS A 75 15.40 -2.04 -5.68
CA LYS A 75 14.38 -0.99 -5.45
C LYS A 75 15.16 0.22 -4.98
N LYS A 76 15.05 1.34 -5.70
CA LYS A 76 15.88 2.53 -5.43
C LYS A 76 15.36 3.36 -4.25
N ALA A 77 14.04 3.35 -4.02
CA ALA A 77 13.38 4.21 -3.05
C ALA A 77 11.99 3.65 -2.66
N PRO A 78 11.40 4.09 -1.52
CA PRO A 78 10.04 3.71 -1.14
C PRO A 78 8.99 4.17 -2.15
N ALA A 79 7.79 3.59 -2.09
CA ALA A 79 6.64 4.26 -2.68
C ALA A 79 6.43 5.60 -1.92
N ARG A 80 6.19 6.71 -2.63
CA ARG A 80 5.59 7.91 -2.02
C ARG A 80 4.27 7.52 -1.35
N LEU A 81 3.86 8.25 -0.32
CA LEU A 81 2.53 8.12 0.30
C LEU A 81 1.42 8.04 -0.76
N GLU A 82 1.48 8.90 -1.78
CA GLU A 82 0.53 8.94 -2.90
C GLU A 82 0.68 7.79 -3.91
N SER A 83 1.69 6.93 -3.82
CA SER A 83 2.03 5.95 -4.88
C SER A 83 1.88 4.48 -4.47
N ILE A 84 1.47 4.21 -3.24
CA ILE A 84 1.11 2.87 -2.73
C ILE A 84 0.03 2.24 -3.63
N GLN A 85 -0.81 3.11 -4.20
CA GLN A 85 -1.82 2.92 -5.22
C GLN A 85 -1.34 2.06 -6.43
N LYS A 86 -0.12 2.29 -6.92
CA LYS A 86 0.41 1.58 -8.09
C LYS A 86 0.89 0.16 -7.76
N ASP A 87 1.27 -0.09 -6.52
CA ASP A 87 1.83 -1.38 -6.14
C ASP A 87 0.75 -2.44 -5.99
N LEU A 88 -0.38 -2.17 -5.34
CA LEU A 88 -1.51 -3.12 -5.24
C LEU A 88 -1.91 -3.77 -6.58
N THR A 89 -2.15 -2.96 -7.61
CA THR A 89 -2.55 -3.45 -8.94
C THR A 89 -1.39 -4.12 -9.72
N ARG A 90 -0.14 -3.71 -9.45
CA ARG A 90 1.08 -4.22 -10.11
C ARG A 90 1.61 -5.50 -9.47
N THR A 91 1.38 -5.68 -8.18
CA THR A 91 1.80 -6.80 -7.31
C THR A 91 0.86 -7.99 -7.50
N ILE A 92 -0.45 -7.73 -7.61
CA ILE A 92 -1.43 -8.81 -7.74
C ILE A 92 -1.47 -9.44 -9.16
N LYS A 93 -1.31 -8.64 -10.24
CA LYS A 93 -1.38 -9.16 -11.62
C LYS A 93 -0.33 -10.25 -11.95
N PRO A 94 0.96 -10.12 -11.59
CA PRO A 94 1.98 -11.15 -11.78
C PRO A 94 1.74 -12.41 -10.93
N ALA A 95 1.18 -12.28 -9.73
CA ALA A 95 0.88 -13.43 -8.87
C ALA A 95 -0.10 -14.42 -9.53
N PHE A 96 -1.03 -13.92 -10.35
CA PHE A 96 -1.95 -14.75 -11.16
C PHE A 96 -1.35 -15.19 -12.50
N ALA A 97 -0.40 -14.44 -13.06
CA ALA A 97 0.27 -14.76 -14.30
C ALA A 97 1.51 -15.66 -14.06
N LYS A 98 1.28 -16.95 -13.76
CA LYS A 98 2.31 -18.01 -13.68
C LYS A 98 3.23 -17.98 -12.45
N GLY A 99 2.71 -18.25 -11.26
CA GLY A 99 3.43 -19.00 -10.21
C GLY A 99 4.76 -18.43 -9.68
N GLY A 100 5.05 -17.15 -9.92
CA GLY A 100 6.23 -16.46 -9.42
C GLY A 100 6.00 -14.98 -9.51
N SER A 101 5.83 -14.32 -8.36
CA SER A 101 5.58 -12.89 -8.29
C SER A 101 6.81 -12.10 -8.76
N ASP A 102 6.59 -11.08 -9.58
CA ASP A 102 7.54 -10.00 -9.92
C ASP A 102 7.92 -9.14 -8.68
N GLU A 103 7.55 -9.56 -7.47
CA GLU A 103 7.73 -8.82 -6.21
C GLU A 103 8.98 -9.21 -5.45
N PHE A 104 9.54 -10.39 -5.72
CA PHE A 104 10.84 -10.73 -5.19
C PHE A 104 11.87 -9.84 -5.88
N ILE A 105 12.70 -9.20 -5.06
CA ILE A 105 13.84 -8.48 -5.59
C ILE A 105 14.71 -9.45 -6.40
N TYR A 106 14.97 -9.07 -7.66
CA TYR A 106 15.97 -9.71 -8.51
C TYR A 106 17.16 -8.76 -8.69
N PHE A 107 18.32 -9.14 -8.16
CA PHE A 107 19.55 -8.35 -8.26
C PHE A 107 20.78 -9.26 -8.17
N ASN A 108 21.66 -9.20 -9.16
CA ASN A 108 22.92 -9.93 -9.14
C ASN A 108 23.96 -9.21 -8.24
N PHE A 109 23.68 -9.15 -6.94
CA PHE A 109 24.50 -8.43 -5.96
C PHE A 109 26.00 -8.76 -6.07
N PRO A 110 26.43 -10.04 -6.17
CA PRO A 110 27.86 -10.37 -6.23
C PRO A 110 28.61 -9.74 -7.42
N GLN A 111 27.94 -9.52 -8.56
CA GLN A 111 28.56 -8.90 -9.74
C GLN A 111 28.87 -7.41 -9.53
N TRP A 112 28.07 -6.73 -8.70
CA TRP A 112 28.10 -5.27 -8.56
C TRP A 112 28.83 -4.78 -7.31
N VAL A 113 29.27 -5.70 -6.44
CA VAL A 113 30.05 -5.39 -5.23
C VAL A 113 31.22 -4.46 -5.52
N GLY A 114 31.42 -3.45 -4.67
CA GLY A 114 32.46 -2.44 -4.79
C GLY A 114 31.89 -1.02 -4.74
N THR A 115 32.74 -0.04 -4.99
CA THR A 115 32.37 1.38 -5.02
C THR A 115 32.30 1.89 -6.45
N TRP A 116 31.20 2.55 -6.78
CA TRP A 116 30.87 3.15 -8.06
C TRP A 116 30.69 4.66 -7.91
N ALA A 117 31.14 5.42 -8.89
CA ALA A 117 30.90 6.86 -8.98
C ALA A 117 30.60 7.26 -10.42
N TYR A 118 29.78 8.30 -10.59
CA TYR A 118 29.50 8.84 -11.90
C TYR A 118 30.67 9.71 -12.36
N ASN A 119 31.24 9.39 -13.50
CA ASN A 119 32.29 10.18 -14.12
C ASN A 119 31.65 11.19 -15.08
N THR A 120 31.69 12.47 -14.72
CA THR A 120 31.09 13.54 -15.51
C THR A 120 31.83 13.81 -16.83
N SER A 121 33.06 13.33 -16.99
CA SER A 121 33.84 13.48 -18.22
C SER A 121 33.49 12.42 -19.25
N THR A 122 33.24 11.18 -18.83
CA THR A 122 32.86 10.05 -19.71
C THR A 122 31.34 9.86 -19.80
N LEU A 123 30.57 10.48 -18.89
CA LEU A 123 29.13 10.31 -18.73
C LEU A 123 28.71 8.87 -18.38
N GLU A 124 29.59 8.14 -17.70
CA GLU A 124 29.40 6.74 -17.35
C GLU A 124 29.61 6.50 -15.86
N TRP A 125 29.02 5.41 -15.35
CA TRP A 125 29.32 4.92 -14.01
C TRP A 125 30.55 4.05 -14.03
N GLU A 126 31.55 4.42 -13.24
CA GLU A 126 32.81 3.71 -13.17
C GLU A 126 32.98 3.05 -11.80
N LYS A 127 33.46 1.81 -11.81
CA LYS A 127 33.85 1.10 -10.59
C LYS A 127 35.20 1.63 -10.11
N ILE A 128 35.16 2.64 -9.25
CA ILE A 128 36.36 3.31 -8.73
C ILE A 128 37.09 2.51 -7.66
N SER A 129 36.45 1.50 -7.05
CA SER A 129 37.11 0.60 -6.11
C SER A 129 36.44 -0.78 -6.06
N PRO A 130 37.21 -1.89 -5.96
CA PRO A 130 36.66 -3.23 -5.73
C PRO A 130 36.21 -3.46 -4.28
N THR A 131 36.55 -2.56 -3.36
CA THR A 131 36.12 -2.62 -1.95
C THR A 131 34.96 -1.65 -1.69
N PRO A 132 34.08 -1.96 -0.72
CA PRO A 132 34.04 -3.19 0.10
C PRO A 132 33.63 -4.44 -0.72
N THR A 133 33.93 -5.63 -0.21
CA THR A 133 33.69 -6.92 -0.91
C THR A 133 32.33 -7.55 -0.62
N ASP A 134 31.51 -6.89 0.19
CA ASP A 134 30.22 -7.35 0.68
C ASP A 134 29.13 -6.27 0.52
N GLN A 135 29.43 -5.16 -0.16
CA GLN A 135 28.50 -4.04 -0.37
C GLN A 135 28.60 -3.48 -1.78
N VAL A 136 27.50 -2.91 -2.25
CA VAL A 136 27.46 -2.08 -3.46
C VAL A 136 27.31 -0.64 -3.01
N VAL A 137 28.35 0.17 -3.21
CA VAL A 137 28.39 1.58 -2.79
C VAL A 137 28.34 2.47 -4.02
N ILE A 138 27.41 3.41 -4.06
CA ILE A 138 27.18 4.32 -5.19
C ILE A 138 27.32 5.75 -4.69
N LYS A 139 28.33 6.48 -5.19
CA LYS A 139 28.53 7.89 -4.91
C LYS A 139 27.80 8.75 -5.95
N PHE A 140 27.01 9.71 -5.50
CA PHE A 140 26.24 10.58 -6.37
C PHE A 140 26.24 12.03 -5.88
N SER A 141 25.95 12.96 -6.77
CA SER A 141 25.82 14.39 -6.46
C SER A 141 24.40 14.73 -6.02
N TYR A 142 24.27 15.52 -4.96
CA TYR A 142 22.98 15.95 -4.44
C TYR A 142 23.01 17.44 -4.09
N ASN A 143 21.95 18.17 -4.46
CA ASN A 143 21.75 19.59 -4.16
C ASN A 143 22.95 20.49 -4.49
N GLY A 144 23.57 20.29 -5.65
CA GLY A 144 24.74 21.05 -6.10
C GLY A 144 26.08 20.63 -5.50
N GLY A 145 26.10 19.69 -4.55
CA GLY A 145 27.33 19.07 -4.05
C GLY A 145 27.88 18.01 -5.01
N THR A 146 29.21 17.90 -5.10
CA THR A 146 29.87 16.90 -5.95
C THR A 146 30.12 15.61 -5.16
N ASN A 147 29.50 14.49 -5.57
CA ASN A 147 29.69 13.17 -4.95
C ASN A 147 29.51 13.16 -3.43
N ASN A 148 28.63 14.01 -2.91
CA ASN A 148 28.36 14.14 -1.48
C ASN A 148 27.29 13.18 -0.96
N GLY A 149 26.53 12.54 -1.86
CA GLY A 149 25.59 11.48 -1.52
C GLY A 149 26.21 10.08 -1.71
N THR A 150 25.83 9.14 -0.85
CA THR A 150 26.21 7.73 -0.95
C THR A 150 25.01 6.82 -0.74
N LEU A 151 24.66 6.01 -1.73
CA LEU A 151 23.69 4.91 -1.62
C LEU A 151 24.46 3.60 -1.46
N THR A 152 24.21 2.91 -0.35
CA THR A 152 24.89 1.65 -0.02
C THR A 152 23.87 0.52 0.09
N TYR A 153 24.05 -0.55 -0.68
CA TYR A 153 23.35 -1.82 -0.51
C TYR A 153 24.25 -2.81 0.25
N TYR A 154 23.73 -3.44 1.29
CA TYR A 154 24.50 -4.30 2.20
C TYR A 154 23.63 -5.38 2.84
N ASP A 155 24.26 -6.31 3.57
CA ASP A 155 23.58 -7.42 4.27
C ASP A 155 22.70 -8.26 3.32
N TYR A 156 23.27 -8.55 2.14
CA TYR A 156 22.69 -9.40 1.11
C TYR A 156 22.69 -10.85 1.56
N GLN A 157 21.51 -11.46 1.57
CA GLN A 157 21.35 -12.87 1.92
C GLN A 157 20.43 -13.56 0.93
N THR A 158 20.76 -14.79 0.59
CA THR A 158 19.94 -15.65 -0.26
C THR A 158 19.51 -16.90 0.49
N LYS A 159 18.36 -17.43 0.08
CA LYS A 159 17.87 -18.75 0.47
C LYS A 159 17.43 -19.50 -0.78
N THR A 160 17.23 -20.80 -0.66
CA THR A 160 16.73 -21.65 -1.75
C THR A 160 15.33 -22.15 -1.42
N ALA A 161 14.41 -21.99 -2.35
CA ALA A 161 13.07 -22.57 -2.29
C ALA A 161 12.75 -23.20 -3.65
N ASN A 162 12.22 -24.43 -3.65
CA ASN A 162 11.89 -25.18 -4.87
C ASN A 162 13.05 -25.27 -5.87
N GLY A 163 14.27 -25.44 -5.38
CA GLY A 163 15.49 -25.52 -6.20
C GLY A 163 15.95 -24.19 -6.83
N GLN A 164 15.28 -23.07 -6.53
CA GLN A 164 15.65 -21.74 -7.01
C GLN A 164 16.15 -20.87 -5.86
N ALA A 165 17.28 -20.20 -6.08
CA ALA A 165 17.77 -19.18 -5.14
C ALA A 165 16.91 -17.91 -5.24
N TYR A 166 16.64 -17.29 -4.11
CA TYR A 166 15.97 -15.99 -4.04
C TYR A 166 16.67 -15.12 -2.97
N ILE A 167 16.57 -13.80 -3.13
CA ILE A 167 17.07 -12.84 -2.15
C ILE A 167 16.11 -12.86 -0.96
N SER A 168 16.57 -13.35 0.19
CA SER A 168 15.79 -13.39 1.41
C SER A 168 15.96 -12.14 2.26
N GLN A 169 17.06 -11.42 2.07
CA GLN A 169 17.32 -10.17 2.75
C GLN A 169 18.22 -9.26 1.92
N LEU A 170 17.93 -7.97 1.96
CA LEU A 170 18.81 -6.92 1.47
C LEU A 170 18.54 -5.63 2.25
N LYS A 171 19.57 -4.89 2.61
CA LYS A 171 19.44 -3.57 3.22
C LYS A 171 20.00 -2.52 2.28
N ALA A 172 19.46 -1.30 2.37
CA ALA A 172 20.15 -0.15 1.84
C ALA A 172 20.08 1.06 2.77
N LYS A 173 21.01 1.98 2.57
CA LYS A 173 21.03 3.27 3.26
C LYS A 173 21.56 4.37 2.37
N VAL A 174 21.12 5.58 2.66
CA VAL A 174 21.51 6.80 1.98
C VAL A 174 22.13 7.74 3.02
N ASP A 175 23.39 8.08 2.78
CA ASP A 175 24.13 9.05 3.58
C ASP A 175 24.38 10.29 2.71
N ILE A 176 24.19 11.48 3.27
CA ILE A 176 24.56 12.76 2.64
C ILE A 176 25.69 13.39 3.48
N ASP A 177 26.67 13.98 2.80
CA ASP A 177 27.84 14.65 3.38
C ASP A 177 28.64 13.77 4.36
N GLY A 178 28.67 12.45 4.09
CA GLY A 178 29.47 11.50 4.87
C GLY A 178 28.90 11.16 6.26
N GLN A 179 27.64 11.47 6.55
CA GLN A 179 26.98 11.15 7.82
C GLN A 179 26.61 9.67 7.98
N ALA A 180 27.60 8.76 7.88
CA ALA A 180 27.41 7.32 7.84
C ALA A 180 26.67 6.70 9.05
N SER A 181 26.68 7.38 10.20
CA SER A 181 26.03 6.96 11.44
C SER A 181 24.58 7.45 11.58
N ASN A 182 24.12 8.34 10.71
CA ASN A 182 22.76 8.88 10.73
C ASN A 182 22.25 9.02 9.29
N PRO A 183 21.92 7.90 8.62
CA PRO A 183 21.48 7.94 7.24
C PRO A 183 20.18 8.74 7.13
N VAL A 184 20.07 9.58 6.10
CA VAL A 184 18.85 10.37 5.83
C VAL A 184 17.68 9.49 5.39
N MET A 185 18.00 8.30 4.86
CA MET A 185 17.05 7.23 4.56
C MET A 185 17.74 5.88 4.73
N SER A 186 17.02 4.88 5.23
CA SER A 186 17.42 3.48 5.11
C SER A 186 16.23 2.61 4.80
N TRP A 187 16.47 1.42 4.26
CA TRP A 187 15.45 0.40 4.17
C TRP A 187 15.98 -1.01 4.35
N VAL A 188 15.08 -1.89 4.78
CA VAL A 188 15.32 -3.32 4.96
C VAL A 188 14.26 -4.06 4.17
N TYR A 189 14.71 -4.90 3.25
CA TYR A 189 13.89 -5.88 2.55
C TYR A 189 14.11 -7.25 3.19
N THR A 190 13.01 -7.94 3.46
CA THR A 190 13.00 -9.34 3.88
C THR A 190 11.98 -10.11 3.06
N ALA A 191 12.29 -11.36 2.76
CA ALA A 191 11.38 -12.23 2.04
C ALA A 191 11.45 -13.68 2.50
N SER A 192 10.29 -14.34 2.43
CA SER A 192 10.14 -15.77 2.63
C SER A 192 9.44 -16.38 1.41
N LYS A 193 9.85 -17.59 1.03
CA LYS A 193 9.25 -18.33 -0.09
C LYS A 193 9.15 -19.80 0.27
N GLY A 194 7.94 -20.34 0.21
CA GLY A 194 7.63 -21.76 0.27
C GLY A 194 7.16 -22.29 -1.08
N LEU A 195 6.65 -23.52 -1.09
CA LEU A 195 6.10 -24.13 -2.30
C LEU A 195 4.81 -23.42 -2.75
N THR A 196 3.96 -23.09 -1.77
CA THR A 196 2.63 -22.56 -2.02
C THR A 196 2.36 -21.29 -1.22
N ASN A 197 3.37 -20.71 -0.59
CA ASN A 197 3.26 -19.46 0.14
C ASN A 197 4.51 -18.60 -0.04
N GLY A 198 4.38 -17.34 0.32
CA GLY A 198 5.50 -16.41 0.33
C GLY A 198 5.12 -15.10 0.99
N SER A 199 6.14 -14.36 1.39
CA SER A 199 5.96 -13.01 1.91
C SER A 199 7.14 -12.12 1.56
N VAL A 200 6.86 -10.83 1.45
CA VAL A 200 7.83 -9.76 1.26
C VAL A 200 7.49 -8.63 2.24
N THR A 201 8.50 -8.09 2.89
CA THR A 201 8.37 -6.90 3.73
C THR A 201 9.48 -5.92 3.41
N PHE A 202 9.12 -4.66 3.21
CA PHE A 202 10.03 -3.53 3.21
C PHE A 202 9.77 -2.64 4.43
N VAL A 203 10.82 -2.26 5.13
CA VAL A 203 10.76 -1.26 6.20
C VAL A 203 11.71 -0.13 5.85
N TYR A 204 11.18 1.07 5.64
CA TYR A 204 11.91 2.29 5.36
C TYR A 204 11.95 3.17 6.62
N ASN A 205 13.11 3.74 6.91
CA ASN A 205 13.26 4.78 7.93
C ASN A 205 13.70 6.07 7.26
N ILE A 206 12.96 7.15 7.51
CA ILE A 206 13.12 8.46 6.88
C ILE A 206 12.96 9.53 7.95
N GLY A 207 14.07 9.96 8.55
CA GLY A 207 14.04 10.87 9.70
C GLY A 207 13.17 10.32 10.84
N ALA A 208 12.14 11.07 11.24
CA ALA A 208 11.18 10.69 12.28
C ALA A 208 10.12 9.66 11.82
N PHE A 209 10.12 9.30 10.53
CA PHE A 209 9.11 8.45 9.94
C PHE A 209 9.62 7.03 9.69
N THR A 210 8.74 6.06 9.89
CA THR A 210 8.94 4.66 9.49
C THR A 210 7.79 4.27 8.59
N GLN A 211 8.11 3.82 7.37
CA GLN A 211 7.15 3.27 6.41
C GLN A 211 7.36 1.77 6.30
N THR A 212 6.30 0.98 6.43
CA THR A 212 6.32 -0.47 6.28
C THR A 212 5.38 -0.90 5.17
N GLU A 213 5.89 -1.64 4.21
CA GLU A 213 5.12 -2.33 3.18
C GLU A 213 5.24 -3.82 3.44
N SER A 214 4.14 -4.57 3.43
CA SER A 214 4.18 -6.03 3.54
C SER A 214 3.13 -6.68 2.66
N TYR A 215 3.52 -7.80 2.08
CA TYR A 215 2.74 -8.62 1.17
C TYR A 215 2.92 -10.07 1.58
N SER A 216 1.85 -10.84 1.60
CA SER A 216 1.93 -12.29 1.76
C SER A 216 0.84 -12.99 0.98
N ALA A 217 1.20 -14.13 0.41
CA ALA A 217 0.28 -15.00 -0.31
C ALA A 217 0.37 -16.42 0.26
N ASP A 218 -0.78 -17.07 0.34
CA ASP A 218 -0.90 -18.49 0.66
C ASP A 218 -1.89 -19.13 -0.32
N ILE A 219 -1.45 -20.19 -0.99
CA ILE A 219 -2.19 -20.88 -2.04
C ILE A 219 -2.36 -22.34 -1.60
N ALA A 220 -3.58 -22.84 -1.70
CA ALA A 220 -3.87 -24.26 -1.51
C ALA A 220 -4.58 -24.78 -2.76
N ILE A 221 -3.93 -25.66 -3.50
CA ILE A 221 -4.49 -26.29 -4.70
C ILE A 221 -4.79 -27.75 -4.37
N SER A 222 -6.03 -28.16 -4.62
CA SER A 222 -6.45 -29.55 -4.61
C SER A 222 -7.16 -29.90 -5.92
N ASN A 223 -7.41 -31.19 -6.14
CA ASN A 223 -8.08 -31.66 -7.36
C ASN A 223 -9.53 -31.15 -7.51
N THR A 224 -10.17 -30.73 -6.42
CA THR A 224 -11.59 -30.32 -6.40
C THR A 224 -11.78 -28.84 -6.07
N THR A 225 -10.83 -28.25 -5.35
CA THR A 225 -10.98 -26.90 -4.79
C THR A 225 -9.63 -26.21 -4.76
N SER A 226 -9.60 -24.96 -5.20
CA SER A 226 -8.44 -24.07 -5.03
C SER A 226 -8.82 -22.96 -4.06
N LYS A 227 -7.89 -22.63 -3.15
CA LYS A 227 -8.01 -21.51 -2.23
C LYS A 227 -6.78 -20.63 -2.36
N MET A 228 -6.97 -19.32 -2.31
CA MET A 228 -5.91 -18.34 -2.26
C MET A 228 -6.23 -17.33 -1.17
N ASN A 229 -5.28 -17.08 -0.28
CA ASN A 229 -5.32 -15.98 0.65
C ASN A 229 -4.19 -15.01 0.31
N TYR A 230 -4.52 -13.73 0.29
CA TYR A 230 -3.57 -12.66 0.04
C TYR A 230 -3.75 -11.58 1.10
N SER A 231 -2.64 -11.13 1.67
CA SER A 231 -2.62 -10.05 2.64
C SER A 231 -1.65 -8.99 2.17
N LEU A 232 -2.11 -7.75 2.20
CA LEU A 232 -1.31 -6.56 1.94
C LEU A 232 -1.47 -5.59 3.10
N SER A 233 -0.38 -4.93 3.46
CA SER A 233 -0.41 -3.87 4.45
C SER A 233 0.63 -2.81 4.12
N PHE A 234 0.23 -1.56 4.31
CA PHE A 234 1.08 -0.40 4.27
C PHE A 234 0.86 0.38 5.57
N GLU A 235 1.92 0.82 6.22
CA GLU A 235 1.82 1.61 7.45
C GLU A 235 2.90 2.69 7.46
N VAL A 236 2.53 3.91 7.81
CA VAL A 236 3.45 4.99 8.11
C VAL A 236 3.26 5.41 9.56
N LYS A 237 4.37 5.41 10.28
CA LYS A 237 4.50 5.90 11.64
C LYS A 237 5.34 7.16 11.68
N LYS A 238 4.97 8.10 12.54
CA LYS A 238 5.81 9.23 12.94
C LYS A 238 6.11 9.08 14.43
N ASN A 239 7.38 9.02 14.82
CA ASN A 239 7.80 8.80 16.21
C ASN A 239 7.09 7.59 16.86
N GLY A 240 6.89 6.52 16.10
CA GLY A 240 6.22 5.29 16.55
C GLY A 240 4.68 5.31 16.51
N ALA A 241 4.04 6.47 16.37
CA ALA A 241 2.59 6.58 16.25
C ALA A 241 2.13 6.44 14.80
N VAL A 242 1.11 5.61 14.55
CA VAL A 242 0.54 5.40 13.21
C VAL A 242 -0.19 6.66 12.76
N ILE A 243 0.26 7.22 11.64
CA ILE A 243 -0.36 8.40 11.02
C ILE A 243 -1.22 8.02 9.82
N TYR A 244 -0.85 6.95 9.13
CA TYR A 244 -1.55 6.43 7.95
C TYR A 244 -1.30 4.93 7.88
N SER A 245 -2.32 4.14 7.54
CA SER A 245 -2.12 2.74 7.17
C SER A 245 -3.24 2.23 6.28
N THR A 246 -2.91 1.41 5.30
CA THR A 246 -3.88 0.62 4.55
C THR A 246 -3.59 -0.87 4.73
N SER A 247 -4.63 -1.69 4.68
CA SER A 247 -4.46 -3.14 4.66
C SER A 247 -5.63 -3.78 3.95
N ALA A 248 -5.40 -4.92 3.31
CA ALA A 248 -6.47 -5.76 2.82
C ALA A 248 -6.11 -7.23 2.97
N ASN A 249 -7.08 -8.01 3.42
CA ASN A 249 -7.02 -9.46 3.43
C ASN A 249 -8.06 -9.96 2.44
N ILE A 250 -7.59 -10.67 1.43
CA ILE A 250 -8.36 -11.19 0.33
C ILE A 250 -8.33 -12.71 0.45
N SER A 251 -9.49 -13.35 0.51
CA SER A 251 -9.63 -14.80 0.51
C SER A 251 -10.50 -15.20 -0.66
N MET A 252 -9.95 -15.94 -1.61
CA MET A 252 -10.67 -16.55 -2.71
C MET A 252 -10.77 -18.06 -2.52
N SER A 253 -11.90 -18.63 -2.87
CA SER A 253 -12.03 -20.08 -3.01
C SER A 253 -12.87 -20.42 -4.23
N GLY A 254 -12.53 -21.51 -4.92
CA GLY A 254 -13.25 -21.88 -6.12
C GLY A 254 -13.16 -23.36 -6.45
N THR A 255 -14.17 -23.82 -7.17
CA THR A 255 -14.22 -25.10 -7.87
C THR A 255 -14.25 -24.82 -9.39
N GLN A 256 -14.46 -25.84 -10.22
CA GLN A 256 -14.63 -25.60 -11.67
C GLN A 256 -15.85 -24.72 -12.02
N SER A 257 -16.88 -24.70 -11.17
CA SER A 257 -18.17 -24.07 -11.49
C SER A 257 -18.59 -22.96 -10.53
N THR A 258 -17.86 -22.76 -9.44
CA THR A 258 -18.20 -21.76 -8.41
C THR A 258 -16.95 -21.05 -7.93
N TYR A 259 -17.12 -19.80 -7.52
CA TYR A 259 -16.08 -19.05 -6.82
C TYR A 259 -16.71 -18.17 -5.74
N THR A 260 -15.94 -17.90 -4.71
CA THR A 260 -16.20 -16.88 -3.70
C THR A 260 -14.94 -16.05 -3.49
N ALA A 261 -15.10 -14.76 -3.24
CA ALA A 261 -14.02 -13.88 -2.83
C ALA A 261 -14.52 -12.98 -1.70
N THR A 262 -13.79 -12.97 -0.59
CA THR A 262 -14.01 -12.10 0.55
C THR A 262 -12.83 -11.15 0.68
N ILE A 263 -13.09 -9.85 0.81
CA ILE A 263 -12.09 -8.81 0.98
C ILE A 263 -12.42 -8.03 2.24
N ASN A 264 -11.53 -8.11 3.22
CA ASN A 264 -11.55 -7.29 4.41
C ASN A 264 -10.45 -6.25 4.29
N ALA A 265 -10.82 -5.00 4.01
CA ALA A 265 -9.87 -3.92 3.86
C ALA A 265 -10.06 -2.83 4.91
N GLN A 266 -8.98 -2.12 5.21
CA GLN A 266 -8.96 -1.05 6.19
C GLN A 266 -8.03 0.07 5.72
N LEU A 267 -8.47 1.30 5.89
CA LEU A 267 -7.67 2.52 5.76
C LEU A 267 -7.76 3.25 7.10
N ARG A 268 -6.63 3.64 7.65
CA ARG A 268 -6.56 4.44 8.87
C ARG A 268 -5.80 5.70 8.56
N VAL A 269 -6.36 6.83 8.97
CA VAL A 269 -5.65 8.11 9.02
C VAL A 269 -5.80 8.66 10.43
N LEU A 270 -4.66 8.78 11.10
CA LEU A 270 -4.57 9.19 12.50
C LEU A 270 -5.49 8.36 13.40
N ASP A 271 -6.59 8.96 13.85
CA ASP A 271 -7.53 8.35 14.77
C ASP A 271 -8.84 7.86 14.13
N ILE A 272 -8.99 8.03 12.80
CA ILE A 272 -10.11 7.55 12.00
C ILE A 272 -9.69 6.28 11.24
N ILE A 273 -10.60 5.31 11.20
CA ILE A 273 -10.47 4.03 10.51
C ILE A 273 -11.70 3.83 9.62
N ILE A 274 -11.49 3.62 8.34
CA ILE A 274 -12.51 3.19 7.38
C ILE A 274 -12.28 1.72 7.10
N LYS A 275 -13.34 0.92 7.21
CA LYS A 275 -13.32 -0.53 6.98
C LYS A 275 -14.25 -0.87 5.83
N TRP A 276 -13.76 -1.71 4.93
CA TRP A 276 -14.53 -2.35 3.88
C TRP A 276 -14.61 -3.84 4.16
N ASP A 277 -15.81 -4.37 4.04
CA ASP A 277 -16.10 -5.79 4.05
C ASP A 277 -16.84 -6.11 2.76
N ILE A 278 -16.19 -6.85 1.87
CA ILE A 278 -16.68 -7.15 0.53
C ILE A 278 -16.79 -8.65 0.38
N ASP A 279 -17.97 -9.15 0.06
CA ASP A 279 -18.24 -10.56 -0.19
C ASP A 279 -18.88 -10.72 -1.56
N VAL A 280 -18.18 -11.39 -2.47
CA VAL A 280 -18.69 -11.72 -3.81
C VAL A 280 -18.61 -13.21 -4.09
N ASP A 281 -19.55 -13.68 -4.88
CA ASP A 281 -19.60 -15.02 -5.44
C ASP A 281 -20.14 -14.98 -6.87
N ASN A 282 -20.22 -16.15 -7.51
CA ASN A 282 -20.73 -16.26 -8.88
C ASN A 282 -22.22 -15.89 -9.06
N THR A 283 -22.95 -15.58 -7.99
CA THR A 283 -24.36 -15.17 -8.00
C THR A 283 -24.57 -13.73 -7.51
N THR A 284 -23.50 -13.08 -7.07
CA THR A 284 -23.58 -11.77 -6.43
C THR A 284 -24.02 -10.72 -7.44
N ASN A 285 -25.06 -9.96 -7.09
CA ASN A 285 -25.52 -8.84 -7.90
C ASN A 285 -24.54 -7.66 -7.72
N THR A 286 -23.70 -7.43 -8.73
CA THR A 286 -22.71 -6.37 -8.75
C THR A 286 -23.25 -4.99 -9.17
N GLU A 287 -24.55 -4.87 -9.48
CA GLU A 287 -25.16 -3.61 -9.93
C GLU A 287 -25.28 -2.58 -8.80
N ASN A 288 -25.52 -3.04 -7.57
CA ASN A 288 -25.56 -2.21 -6.37
C ASN A 288 -24.42 -2.60 -5.43
N PRO A 289 -23.36 -1.77 -5.33
CA PRO A 289 -22.26 -1.99 -4.41
C PRO A 289 -22.68 -2.31 -2.98
N ASN A 290 -23.75 -1.70 -2.48
CA ASN A 290 -24.22 -1.92 -1.10
C ASN A 290 -24.71 -3.36 -0.84
N ASN A 291 -24.96 -4.17 -1.87
CA ASN A 291 -25.38 -5.57 -1.71
C ASN A 291 -24.24 -6.49 -1.29
N PHE A 292 -23.02 -6.15 -1.71
CA PHE A 292 -21.85 -7.03 -1.57
C PHE A 292 -20.70 -6.33 -0.85
N MET A 293 -20.81 -5.03 -0.59
CA MET A 293 -19.81 -4.23 0.11
C MET A 293 -20.45 -3.44 1.24
N LYS A 294 -19.88 -3.57 2.44
CA LYS A 294 -20.21 -2.76 3.62
C LYS A 294 -19.02 -1.88 3.96
N ILE A 295 -19.28 -0.59 4.12
CA ILE A 295 -18.26 0.39 4.45
C ILE A 295 -18.65 1.07 5.77
N SER A 296 -17.72 1.16 6.70
CA SER A 296 -17.97 1.76 8.02
C SER A 296 -16.77 2.54 8.52
N VAL A 297 -17.06 3.64 9.24
CA VAL A 297 -16.06 4.57 9.78
C VAL A 297 -16.06 4.46 11.30
N TRP A 298 -14.87 4.40 11.87
CA TRP A 298 -14.62 4.15 13.29
C TRP A 298 -13.50 5.04 13.80
N LYS A 299 -13.47 5.26 15.11
CA LYS A 299 -12.31 5.78 15.83
C LYS A 299 -11.39 4.63 16.21
N THR A 300 -10.11 4.94 16.42
CA THR A 300 -9.10 3.97 16.90
C THR A 300 -9.39 3.39 18.28
N ASN A 301 -10.20 4.08 19.11
CA ASN A 301 -10.68 3.56 20.38
C ASN A 301 -11.86 2.57 20.24
N GLY A 302 -12.38 2.35 19.02
CA GLY A 302 -13.50 1.45 18.73
C GLY A 302 -14.85 2.13 18.56
N ALA A 303 -14.95 3.46 18.73
CA ALA A 303 -16.24 4.15 18.63
C ALA A 303 -16.68 4.27 17.16
N LYS A 304 -17.92 3.88 16.84
CA LYS A 304 -18.44 4.02 15.47
C LYS A 304 -18.70 5.50 15.16
N VAL A 305 -18.26 5.94 13.99
CA VAL A 305 -18.43 7.31 13.49
C VAL A 305 -19.64 7.39 12.54
N ALA A 306 -19.66 6.53 11.52
CA ALA A 306 -20.74 6.46 10.54
C ALA A 306 -20.72 5.13 9.78
N ASP A 307 -21.83 4.77 9.16
CA ASP A 307 -21.81 3.86 8.00
C ASP A 307 -21.60 4.69 6.73
N VAL A 308 -21.06 4.08 5.68
CA VAL A 308 -21.02 4.69 4.35
C VAL A 308 -21.97 3.93 3.43
N VAL A 309 -22.88 4.68 2.82
CA VAL A 309 -23.85 4.17 1.84
C VAL A 309 -23.51 4.77 0.49
N LEU A 310 -23.45 3.93 -0.53
CA LEU A 310 -23.19 4.34 -1.90
C LEU A 310 -24.52 4.68 -2.58
N VAL A 311 -24.69 5.93 -3.03
CA VAL A 311 -25.92 6.45 -3.63
C VAL A 311 -25.69 6.69 -5.11
N TYR A 312 -26.52 6.09 -5.97
CA TYR A 312 -26.39 6.27 -7.41
C TYR A 312 -26.75 7.71 -7.84
N ASN A 313 -25.79 8.40 -8.44
CA ASN A 313 -25.97 9.69 -9.07
C ASN A 313 -26.22 9.48 -10.58
N ALA A 314 -27.45 9.73 -11.02
CA ALA A 314 -27.86 9.52 -12.40
C ALA A 314 -27.20 10.49 -13.41
N GLU A 315 -26.75 11.66 -12.98
CA GLU A 315 -26.08 12.64 -13.83
C GLU A 315 -24.65 12.22 -14.14
N LEU A 316 -23.95 11.71 -13.12
CA LEU A 316 -22.58 11.20 -13.25
C LEU A 316 -22.53 9.74 -13.74
N GLN A 317 -23.67 9.04 -13.67
CA GLN A 317 -23.77 7.59 -13.90
C GLN A 317 -22.83 6.79 -12.99
N ASP A 318 -22.71 7.23 -11.74
CA ASP A 318 -21.77 6.66 -10.77
C ASP A 318 -22.36 6.64 -9.35
N TYR A 319 -21.77 5.82 -8.47
CA TYR A 319 -22.14 5.76 -7.07
C TYR A 319 -21.30 6.72 -6.23
N GLU A 320 -21.95 7.62 -5.51
CA GLU A 320 -21.30 8.57 -4.63
C GLU A 320 -21.39 8.13 -3.16
N PRO A 321 -20.32 8.27 -2.35
CA PRO A 321 -20.35 7.91 -0.94
C PRO A 321 -21.06 8.95 -0.08
N TYR A 322 -21.96 8.49 0.79
CA TYR A 322 -22.64 9.27 1.81
C TYR A 322 -22.38 8.68 3.20
N PHE A 323 -22.04 9.52 4.17
CA PHE A 323 -22.05 9.14 5.57
C PHE A 323 -23.48 9.04 6.06
N LYS A 324 -23.85 7.87 6.56
CA LYS A 324 -25.08 7.62 7.29
C LYS A 324 -24.77 7.59 8.78
N PHE A 325 -25.19 8.62 9.50
CA PHE A 325 -24.99 8.74 10.93
C PHE A 325 -26.04 7.93 11.71
N LEU A 326 -25.82 7.83 13.02
CA LEU A 326 -26.68 7.07 13.92
C LEU A 326 -28.12 7.57 14.01
N ASP A 327 -28.30 8.88 13.88
CA ASP A 327 -29.62 9.53 13.83
C ASP A 327 -30.37 9.25 12.50
N GLY A 328 -29.75 8.50 11.59
CA GLY A 328 -30.27 8.15 10.28
C GLY A 328 -30.06 9.23 9.22
N THR A 329 -29.51 10.39 9.58
CA THR A 329 -29.21 11.44 8.61
C THR A 329 -28.06 11.02 7.70
N THR A 330 -28.13 11.49 6.46
CA THR A 330 -27.12 11.21 5.45
C THR A 330 -26.50 12.52 4.95
N VAL A 331 -25.18 12.57 4.85
CA VAL A 331 -24.45 13.71 4.27
C VAL A 331 -23.41 13.20 3.29
N LYS A 332 -23.19 13.92 2.19
CA LYS A 332 -22.24 13.50 1.15
C LYS A 332 -20.83 13.50 1.75
N ALA A 333 -20.07 12.43 1.52
CA ALA A 333 -18.76 12.26 2.17
C ALA A 333 -17.75 13.34 1.73
N SER A 334 -17.85 13.81 0.48
CA SER A 334 -17.03 14.87 -0.10
C SER A 334 -17.21 16.25 0.55
N GLU A 335 -18.23 16.44 1.40
CA GLU A 335 -18.39 17.67 2.17
C GLU A 335 -17.41 17.75 3.36
N TYR A 336 -16.84 16.63 3.79
CA TYR A 336 -15.93 16.57 4.95
C TYR A 336 -14.57 15.95 4.64
N LEU A 337 -14.50 15.12 3.60
CA LEU A 337 -13.29 14.49 3.13
C LEU A 337 -12.88 15.18 1.84
N HIS A 338 -11.92 16.10 1.91
CA HIS A 338 -11.34 16.71 0.72
C HIS A 338 -10.19 15.82 0.22
N ASP A 339 -8.97 16.07 0.68
CA ASP A 339 -7.78 15.33 0.25
C ASP A 339 -7.85 13.85 0.68
N LEU A 340 -8.47 13.59 1.84
CA LEU A 340 -8.68 12.22 2.31
C LEU A 340 -9.64 11.42 1.40
N LEU A 341 -10.58 12.07 0.69
CA LEU A 341 -11.49 11.36 -0.22
C LEU A 341 -10.74 10.80 -1.42
N TYR A 342 -9.76 11.54 -1.96
CA TYR A 342 -8.93 11.04 -3.05
C TYR A 342 -8.19 9.76 -2.65
N GLU A 343 -7.59 9.73 -1.47
CA GLU A 343 -6.90 8.54 -0.94
C GLU A 343 -7.85 7.34 -0.74
N ILE A 344 -9.09 7.62 -0.32
CA ILE A 344 -10.15 6.61 -0.14
C ILE A 344 -10.63 6.06 -1.47
N GLU A 345 -10.92 6.92 -2.43
CA GLU A 345 -11.39 6.54 -3.77
C GLU A 345 -10.33 5.73 -4.51
N ASP A 346 -9.06 6.11 -4.40
CA ASP A 346 -7.98 5.41 -5.10
C ASP A 346 -7.67 4.04 -4.47
N PHE A 347 -7.71 3.94 -3.13
CA PHE A 347 -7.63 2.66 -2.44
C PHE A 347 -8.82 1.74 -2.78
N MET A 348 -10.03 2.29 -2.80
CA MET A 348 -11.24 1.57 -3.18
C MET A 348 -11.17 1.12 -4.64
N GLY A 349 -10.71 1.97 -5.56
CA GLY A 349 -10.50 1.63 -6.97
C GLY A 349 -9.53 0.48 -7.14
N SER A 350 -8.45 0.44 -6.36
CA SER A 350 -7.48 -0.67 -6.36
C SER A 350 -8.10 -1.98 -5.87
N ILE A 351 -8.94 -1.93 -4.82
CA ILE A 351 -9.67 -3.10 -4.32
C ILE A 351 -10.74 -3.57 -5.32
N MET A 352 -11.47 -2.65 -5.93
CA MET A 352 -12.54 -2.98 -6.88
C MET A 352 -11.99 -3.50 -8.21
N GLY A 353 -10.82 -3.00 -8.64
CA GLY A 353 -10.08 -3.55 -9.77
C GLY A 353 -9.68 -5.00 -9.57
N PHE A 354 -9.56 -5.47 -8.33
CA PHE A 354 -9.35 -6.89 -8.01
C PHE A 354 -10.62 -7.72 -8.19
N VAL A 355 -11.78 -7.24 -7.69
CA VAL A 355 -13.06 -7.97 -7.77
C VAL A 355 -13.48 -8.22 -9.23
N GLN A 356 -13.08 -7.35 -10.14
CA GLN A 356 -13.48 -7.39 -11.56
C GLN A 356 -12.49 -8.14 -12.47
N ALA A 357 -11.30 -8.50 -11.98
CA ALA A 357 -10.26 -9.20 -12.73
C ALA A 357 -10.43 -10.71 -12.60
#